data_AF-A0A497LV43-F1
#
_entry.id   AF-A0A497LV43-F1
#
_cell.length_a   1.000
_cell.length_b   1.000
_cell.length_c   1.000
_cell.angle_alpha   90.00
_cell.angle_beta   90.00
_cell.angle_gamma   90.00
#
_symmetry.space_group_name_H-M   'P 1'
#
loop_
_entity.id
_entity.type
_entity.pdbx_description
1 polymer ?
#
loop_
_entity_poly.entity_id
_entity_poly.type
_entity_poly.pdbx_seq_one_letter_code
_entity_poly.pdbx_strand_id
1 'polypeptide(L)'
;MTSRGQTDRLIEHVLIASKPRVSSNLASPPRKVRMGDAEAHCQIFGKCAFITLTVSPKTMEDLPPELDDFIDREARKRGLDCAVVVDAHNSIGKPSDIKQYLPELKEAALKSMEAALKLKKRKFEVGSSSVYLEGIGVEKGLGPGGISILVVKVGGKKSAYVLIDGNNMVSGLREKILSSLRELGVDNGEVMTTDTHTVNGVVLTERGWYPVGEVIDHEELIGCIKGGVEQALSKLESAEVSWGTYTIPNGKVIGEEQVNSLCVGTDKMVKRSKDLALTIFPILGLMISLLVAFV
;
A
#
# COMPACT_ATOMS: atom_id res chain seq x y z
N MET A 1 6.76 -4.85 17.69
CA MET A 1 5.38 -4.62 18.14
C MET A 1 5.29 -3.38 18.99
N THR A 2 4.47 -2.42 18.56
CA THR A 2 4.13 -1.20 19.30
C THR A 2 3.19 -1.56 20.45
N SER A 3 3.32 -0.94 21.63
CA SER A 3 2.47 -1.29 22.77
C SER A 3 1.02 -0.85 22.54
N ARG A 4 0.05 -1.54 23.16
CA ARG A 4 -1.38 -1.19 23.05
C ARG A 4 -1.64 0.30 23.38
N GLY A 5 -1.00 0.82 24.42
CA GLY A 5 -1.13 2.25 24.77
C GLY A 5 -0.58 3.20 23.70
N GLN A 6 0.42 2.80 22.91
CA GLN A 6 0.88 3.60 21.76
C GLN A 6 -0.11 3.50 20.58
N THR A 7 -0.72 2.35 20.36
CA THR A 7 -1.80 2.17 19.37
C THR A 7 -3.03 3.02 19.72
N ASP A 8 -3.50 2.97 20.97
CA ASP A 8 -4.64 3.76 21.43
C ASP A 8 -4.37 5.26 21.27
N ARG A 9 -3.14 5.69 21.58
CA ARG A 9 -2.69 7.07 21.37
C ARG A 9 -2.69 7.47 19.89
N LEU A 10 -2.25 6.59 18.99
CA LEU A 10 -2.31 6.83 17.55
C LEU A 10 -3.76 7.02 17.09
N ILE A 11 -4.65 6.11 17.50
CA ILE A 11 -6.09 6.19 17.17
C ILE A 11 -6.70 7.50 17.66
N GLU A 12 -6.42 7.89 18.90
CA GLU A 12 -6.91 9.16 19.47
C GLU A 12 -6.46 10.36 18.62
N HIS A 13 -5.19 10.42 18.23
CA HIS A 13 -4.67 11.52 17.42
C HIS A 13 -5.25 11.52 16.00
N VAL A 14 -5.50 10.35 15.40
CA VAL A 14 -6.20 10.24 14.11
C VAL A 14 -7.64 10.75 14.22
N LEU A 15 -8.37 10.43 15.28
CA LEU A 15 -9.74 10.92 15.52
C LEU A 15 -9.80 12.44 15.78
N ILE A 16 -8.77 13.00 16.40
CA ILE A 16 -8.63 14.46 16.54
C ILE A 16 -8.33 15.09 15.18
N ALA A 17 -7.41 14.47 14.42
CA ALA A 17 -6.97 14.93 13.12
C ALA A 17 -8.06 14.90 12.04
N SER A 18 -8.98 13.93 12.13
CA SER A 18 -10.05 13.72 11.15
C SER A 18 -11.18 14.75 11.24
N LYS A 19 -11.16 15.67 12.22
CA LYS A 19 -12.14 16.75 12.32
C LYS A 19 -11.77 17.87 11.33
N PRO A 20 -12.57 18.09 10.27
CA PRO A 20 -12.22 19.01 9.20
C PRO A 20 -12.12 20.45 9.73
N ARG A 21 -10.98 21.11 9.47
CA ARG A 21 -10.78 22.53 9.81
C ARG A 21 -11.04 23.45 8.62
N VAL A 22 -10.69 22.98 7.43
CA VAL A 22 -10.91 23.65 6.14
C VAL A 22 -11.31 22.56 5.15
N SER A 23 -12.43 22.78 4.47
CA SER A 23 -12.92 21.87 3.45
C SER A 23 -13.04 22.59 2.10
N SER A 24 -12.95 21.81 1.02
CA SER A 24 -13.24 22.27 -0.32
C SER A 24 -14.20 21.30 -0.99
N ASN A 25 -15.20 21.81 -1.69
CA ASN A 25 -16.08 21.01 -2.53
C ASN A 25 -15.62 21.00 -3.99
N LEU A 26 -14.40 21.43 -4.30
CA LEU A 26 -13.89 21.50 -5.67
C LEU A 26 -12.79 20.48 -5.91
N ALA A 27 -12.89 19.73 -7.00
CA ALA A 27 -11.83 18.83 -7.47
C ALA A 27 -11.59 18.97 -8.98
N SER A 28 -10.39 18.66 -9.47
CA SER A 28 -10.14 18.45 -10.89
C SER A 28 -10.66 17.07 -11.31
N PRO A 29 -10.96 16.86 -12.61
CA PRO A 29 -10.99 15.51 -13.15
C PRO A 29 -9.64 14.80 -12.94
N PRO A 30 -9.61 13.46 -12.90
CA PRO A 30 -8.37 12.69 -12.75
C PRO A 30 -7.50 12.81 -13.99
N ARG A 31 -6.17 12.80 -13.81
CA ARG A 31 -5.22 12.77 -14.90
C ARG A 31 -4.15 11.71 -14.71
N LYS A 32 -4.07 10.80 -15.67
CA LYS A 32 -3.05 9.77 -15.76
C LYS A 32 -1.93 10.19 -16.72
N VAL A 33 -0.69 9.96 -16.33
CA VAL A 33 0.50 10.12 -17.18
C VAL A 33 1.40 8.91 -16.98
N ARG A 34 1.98 8.42 -18.08
CA ARG A 34 2.99 7.36 -18.08
C ARG A 34 4.30 7.92 -18.64
N MET A 35 5.40 7.60 -17.96
CA MET A 35 6.77 7.89 -18.37
C MET A 35 7.55 6.58 -18.31
N GLY A 36 7.91 6.01 -19.46
CA GLY A 36 8.51 4.67 -19.50
C GLY A 36 7.62 3.63 -18.80
N ASP A 37 8.18 2.93 -17.81
CA ASP A 37 7.48 1.95 -16.98
C ASP A 37 6.71 2.58 -15.81
N ALA A 38 6.97 3.84 -15.45
CA ALA A 38 6.29 4.53 -14.36
C ALA A 38 4.97 5.18 -14.80
N GLU A 39 3.95 5.09 -13.95
CA GLU A 39 2.65 5.69 -14.14
C GLU A 39 2.25 6.48 -12.89
N ALA A 40 1.68 7.67 -13.11
CA ALA A 40 1.17 8.53 -12.06
C ALA A 40 -0.26 8.95 -12.37
N HIS A 41 -1.14 8.89 -11.37
CA HIS A 41 -2.49 9.41 -11.44
C HIS A 41 -2.63 10.55 -10.46
N CYS A 42 -2.90 11.74 -10.97
CA CYS A 42 -3.09 12.94 -10.17
C CYS A 42 -4.54 13.43 -10.23
N GLN A 43 -5.09 13.77 -9.08
CA GLN A 43 -6.34 14.51 -8.95
C GLN A 43 -6.16 15.63 -7.93
N ILE A 44 -6.53 16.86 -8.30
CA ILE A 44 -6.42 18.01 -7.40
C ILE A 44 -7.72 18.17 -6.61
N PHE A 45 -7.66 18.05 -5.30
CA PHE A 45 -8.76 18.24 -4.37
C PHE A 45 -8.56 19.55 -3.61
N GLY A 46 -9.33 20.59 -3.93
CA GLY A 46 -9.12 21.95 -3.43
C GLY A 46 -7.72 22.46 -3.81
N LYS A 47 -6.82 22.49 -2.84
CA LYS A 47 -5.39 22.84 -3.01
C LYS A 47 -4.44 21.68 -2.66
N CYS A 48 -4.92 20.46 -2.55
CA CYS A 48 -4.11 19.26 -2.36
C CYS A 48 -4.01 18.49 -3.67
N ALA A 49 -2.80 18.07 -4.07
CA ALA A 49 -2.65 17.06 -5.12
C ALA A 49 -2.69 15.67 -4.50
N PHE A 50 -3.66 14.85 -4.85
CA PHE A 50 -3.64 13.42 -4.55
C PHE A 50 -2.99 12.68 -5.72
N ILE A 51 -1.90 11.97 -5.48
CA ILE A 51 -1.09 11.33 -6.52
C ILE A 51 -0.85 9.88 -6.15
N THR A 52 -1.29 8.94 -6.99
CA THR A 52 -0.84 7.54 -6.89
C THR A 52 0.30 7.28 -7.86
N LEU A 53 1.27 6.48 -7.43
CA LEU A 53 2.44 6.11 -8.22
C LEU A 53 2.54 4.60 -8.36
N THR A 54 2.89 4.13 -9.54
CA THR A 54 3.12 2.71 -9.79
C THR A 54 4.13 2.49 -10.92
N VAL A 55 4.83 1.35 -10.89
CA VAL A 55 5.60 0.82 -12.03
C VAL A 55 5.00 -0.47 -12.58
N SER A 56 3.79 -0.82 -12.15
CA SER A 56 3.09 -2.04 -12.59
C SER A 56 2.98 -2.09 -14.13
N PRO A 57 3.25 -3.26 -14.75
CA PRO A 57 3.37 -4.60 -14.16
C PRO A 57 4.80 -4.99 -13.72
N LYS A 58 5.74 -4.04 -13.62
CA LYS A 58 7.04 -4.32 -12.98
C LYS A 58 6.86 -4.50 -11.48
N THR A 59 7.82 -5.17 -10.85
CA THR A 59 7.82 -5.29 -9.40
C THR A 59 8.04 -3.92 -8.78
N MET A 60 7.15 -3.57 -7.86
CA MET A 60 7.14 -2.35 -7.08
C MET A 60 7.11 -2.73 -5.61
N GLU A 61 8.07 -2.19 -4.88
CA GLU A 61 8.17 -2.24 -3.43
C GLU A 61 8.17 -0.79 -2.93
N ASP A 62 8.47 -0.59 -1.65
CA ASP A 62 8.51 0.70 -0.97
C ASP A 62 9.22 1.80 -1.77
N LEU A 63 8.48 2.88 -2.04
CA LEU A 63 9.06 4.10 -2.59
C LEU A 63 9.94 4.82 -1.55
N PRO A 64 11.08 5.38 -1.98
CA PRO A 64 11.97 6.11 -1.07
C PRO A 64 11.31 7.41 -0.57
N PRO A 65 11.42 7.75 0.73
CA PRO A 65 10.77 8.94 1.31
C PRO A 65 11.15 10.26 0.61
N GLU A 66 12.35 10.35 0.03
CA GLU A 66 12.81 11.54 -0.67
C GLU A 66 11.97 11.86 -1.93
N LEU A 67 11.24 10.87 -2.46
CA LEU A 67 10.30 11.06 -3.56
C LEU A 67 9.06 11.84 -3.11
N ASP A 68 8.51 11.54 -1.94
CA ASP A 68 7.37 12.26 -1.36
C ASP A 68 7.74 13.72 -1.11
N ASP A 69 8.85 13.95 -0.42
CA ASP A 69 9.42 15.27 -0.16
C ASP A 69 9.63 16.09 -1.44
N PHE A 70 10.10 15.43 -2.51
CA PHE A 70 10.30 16.08 -3.79
C PHE A 70 8.97 16.51 -4.41
N ILE A 71 7.97 15.62 -4.44
CA ILE A 71 6.67 15.88 -5.07
C ILE A 71 5.89 16.96 -4.29
N ASP A 72 5.89 16.91 -2.95
CA ASP A 72 5.24 17.92 -2.12
C ASP A 72 5.86 19.31 -2.33
N ARG A 73 7.20 19.42 -2.35
CA ARG A 73 7.88 20.68 -2.67
C ARG A 73 7.50 21.22 -4.04
N GLU A 74 7.42 20.36 -5.05
CA GLU A 74 7.04 20.76 -6.41
C GLU A 74 5.56 21.15 -6.52
N ALA A 75 4.68 20.53 -5.73
CA ALA A 75 3.28 20.94 -5.61
C ALA A 75 3.16 22.34 -4.98
N ARG A 76 3.89 22.61 -3.90
CA ARG A 76 3.92 23.94 -3.25
C ARG A 76 4.40 25.05 -4.17
N LYS A 77 5.46 24.80 -4.95
CA LYS A 77 5.95 25.75 -5.97
C LYS A 77 4.90 26.09 -7.03
N ARG A 78 3.91 25.22 -7.24
CA ARG A 78 2.81 25.39 -8.20
C ARG A 78 1.53 25.95 -7.54
N GLY A 79 1.61 26.42 -6.30
CA GLY A 79 0.51 27.08 -5.59
C GLY A 79 -0.51 26.13 -4.95
N LEU A 80 -0.14 24.86 -4.78
CA LEU A 80 -0.87 23.91 -3.93
C LEU A 80 -0.39 24.01 -2.48
N ASP A 81 -1.23 23.60 -1.54
CA ASP A 81 -0.87 23.60 -0.13
C ASP A 81 -0.14 22.30 0.27
N CYS A 82 -0.27 21.22 -0.50
CA CYS A 82 0.50 19.98 -0.38
C CYS A 82 0.33 19.03 -1.58
N ALA A 83 1.12 17.97 -1.60
CA ALA A 83 0.79 16.72 -2.25
C ALA A 83 0.64 15.59 -1.23
N VAL A 84 -0.35 14.72 -1.45
CA VAL A 84 -0.47 13.41 -0.80
C VAL A 84 -0.07 12.39 -1.85
N VAL A 85 1.12 11.80 -1.67
CA VAL A 85 1.65 10.77 -2.57
C VAL A 85 1.33 9.41 -1.99
N VAL A 86 0.84 8.52 -2.84
CA VAL A 86 0.49 7.15 -2.49
C VAL A 86 1.35 6.21 -3.30
N ASP A 87 2.17 5.43 -2.59
CA ASP A 87 2.75 4.21 -3.12
C ASP A 87 1.62 3.21 -3.36
N ALA A 88 1.41 2.80 -4.61
CA ALA A 88 0.34 1.86 -4.90
C ALA A 88 0.65 0.45 -4.41
N HIS A 89 1.94 0.07 -4.33
CA HIS A 89 2.39 -1.22 -3.82
C HIS A 89 1.55 -2.39 -4.39
N ASN A 90 1.43 -2.45 -5.72
CA ASN A 90 0.37 -3.19 -6.42
C ASN A 90 0.87 -4.10 -7.56
N SER A 91 2.12 -4.51 -7.52
CA SER A 91 2.69 -5.46 -8.46
C SER A 91 3.98 -6.05 -7.90
N ILE A 92 3.99 -7.35 -7.65
CA ILE A 92 5.16 -8.12 -7.29
C ILE A 92 5.30 -9.33 -8.21
N GLY A 93 6.51 -9.49 -8.73
CA GLY A 93 6.89 -10.57 -9.62
C GLY A 93 8.36 -10.91 -9.42
N LYS A 94 9.18 -10.70 -10.45
CA LYS A 94 10.63 -10.92 -10.33
C LYS A 94 11.29 -9.79 -9.53
N PRO A 95 12.32 -10.07 -8.71
CA PRO A 95 13.05 -9.03 -7.99
C PRO A 95 13.50 -7.90 -8.92
N SER A 96 13.30 -6.67 -8.48
CA SER A 96 13.61 -5.46 -9.23
C SER A 96 13.97 -4.35 -8.25
N ASP A 97 15.00 -3.56 -8.56
CA ASP A 97 15.34 -2.38 -7.76
C ASP A 97 14.42 -1.21 -8.18
N ILE A 98 13.58 -0.74 -7.25
CA ILE A 98 12.68 0.40 -7.48
C ILE A 98 13.46 1.68 -7.80
N LYS A 99 14.72 1.80 -7.36
CA LYS A 99 15.57 2.98 -7.58
C LYS A 99 15.80 3.28 -9.05
N GLN A 100 15.80 2.26 -9.90
CA GLN A 100 15.99 2.43 -11.34
C GLN A 100 14.85 3.24 -11.99
N TYR A 101 13.66 3.23 -11.40
CA TYR A 101 12.46 3.90 -11.93
C TYR A 101 12.22 5.29 -11.32
N LEU A 102 13.08 5.75 -10.39
CA LEU A 102 12.90 7.04 -9.71
C LEU A 102 12.88 8.24 -10.66
N PRO A 103 13.72 8.34 -11.70
CA PRO A 103 13.63 9.41 -12.67
C PRO A 103 12.26 9.45 -13.36
N GLU A 104 11.76 8.31 -13.83
CA GLU A 104 10.46 8.22 -14.49
C GLU A 104 9.30 8.50 -13.53
N LEU A 105 9.35 8.01 -12.29
CA LEU A 105 8.34 8.26 -11.26
C LEU A 105 8.24 9.76 -10.95
N LYS A 106 9.38 10.45 -10.77
CA LYS A 106 9.43 11.90 -10.56
C LYS A 106 8.79 12.62 -11.75
N GLU A 107 9.17 12.26 -12.97
CA GLU A 107 8.66 12.92 -14.17
C GLU A 107 7.16 12.68 -14.37
N ALA A 108 6.68 11.44 -14.16
CA ALA A 108 5.27 11.09 -14.23
C ALA A 108 4.44 11.86 -13.19
N ALA A 109 4.93 11.96 -11.94
CA ALA A 109 4.28 12.72 -10.88
C ALA A 109 4.14 14.20 -11.25
N LEU A 110 5.22 14.84 -11.71
CA LEU A 110 5.18 16.26 -12.10
C LEU A 110 4.28 16.53 -13.29
N LYS A 111 4.39 15.73 -14.34
CA LYS A 111 3.56 15.90 -15.54
C LYS A 111 2.08 15.64 -15.28
N SER A 112 1.75 14.63 -14.47
CA SER A 112 0.36 14.37 -14.09
C SER A 112 -0.22 15.52 -13.27
N MET A 113 0.56 16.06 -12.31
CA MET A 113 0.18 17.21 -11.50
C MET A 113 -0.02 18.48 -12.34
N GLU A 114 0.93 18.82 -13.22
CA GLU A 114 0.82 19.98 -14.11
C GLU A 114 -0.37 19.87 -15.06
N ALA A 115 -0.62 18.68 -15.59
CA ALA A 115 -1.77 18.44 -16.43
C ALA A 115 -3.09 18.54 -15.65
N ALA A 116 -3.15 18.06 -14.40
CA ALA A 116 -4.32 18.17 -13.54
C ALA A 116 -4.61 19.63 -13.13
N LEU A 117 -3.56 20.42 -12.84
CA LEU A 117 -3.67 21.85 -12.51
C LEU A 117 -4.25 22.70 -13.64
N LYS A 118 -4.06 22.30 -14.90
CA LYS A 118 -4.65 22.96 -16.08
C LYS A 118 -6.14 22.68 -16.25
N LEU A 119 -6.67 21.66 -15.57
CA LEU A 119 -8.09 21.30 -15.68
C LEU A 119 -8.95 22.17 -14.77
N LYS A 120 -10.12 22.57 -15.28
CA LYS A 120 -11.10 23.32 -14.48
C LYS A 120 -11.61 22.45 -13.33
N LYS A 121 -11.41 22.93 -12.10
CA LYS A 121 -11.97 22.33 -10.89
C LYS A 121 -13.49 22.51 -10.86
N ARG A 122 -14.22 21.52 -10.36
CA ARG A 122 -15.69 21.45 -10.32
C ARG A 122 -16.14 20.84 -9.01
N LYS A 123 -17.42 21.06 -8.66
CA LYS A 123 -18.06 20.27 -7.62
C LYS A 123 -17.97 18.78 -7.95
N PHE A 124 -17.78 17.97 -6.92
CA PHE A 124 -17.59 16.54 -7.07
C PHE A 124 -18.52 15.74 -6.15
N GLU A 125 -18.75 14.50 -6.57
CA GLU A 125 -19.52 13.53 -5.81
C GLU A 125 -18.60 12.37 -5.42
N VAL A 126 -18.87 11.76 -4.27
CA VAL A 126 -18.14 10.61 -3.76
C VAL A 126 -19.13 9.53 -3.36
N GLY A 127 -18.78 8.28 -3.61
CA GLY A 127 -19.47 7.13 -3.08
C GLY A 127 -18.45 6.09 -2.65
N SER A 128 -18.77 5.31 -1.62
CA SER A 128 -17.85 4.33 -1.06
C SER A 128 -18.54 3.02 -0.71
N SER A 129 -17.73 1.96 -0.63
CA SER A 129 -18.16 0.64 -0.19
C SER A 129 -16.99 -0.11 0.43
N SER A 130 -17.32 -1.13 1.22
CA SER A 130 -16.37 -2.08 1.78
C SER A 130 -16.84 -3.49 1.42
N VAL A 131 -15.90 -4.34 1.03
CA VAL A 131 -16.15 -5.71 0.61
C VAL A 131 -15.29 -6.65 1.44
N TYR A 132 -15.90 -7.71 1.95
CA TYR A 132 -15.24 -8.77 2.72
C TYR A 132 -15.50 -10.09 2.01
N LEU A 133 -14.45 -10.89 1.80
CA LEU A 133 -14.55 -12.18 1.12
C LEU A 133 -14.68 -13.27 2.18
N GLU A 134 -15.83 -13.95 2.20
CA GLU A 134 -16.09 -15.01 3.18
C GLU A 134 -15.11 -16.17 3.00
N GLY A 135 -14.53 -16.64 4.10
CA GLY A 135 -13.56 -17.75 4.06
C GLY A 135 -12.20 -17.42 3.44
N ILE A 136 -11.90 -16.13 3.23
CA ILE A 136 -10.58 -15.65 2.83
C ILE A 136 -10.00 -14.80 3.94
N GLY A 137 -8.98 -15.32 4.62
CA GLY A 137 -8.26 -14.64 5.68
C GLY A 137 -6.82 -14.34 5.35
N VAL A 138 -6.06 -14.02 6.40
CA VAL A 138 -4.66 -13.63 6.34
C VAL A 138 -3.78 -14.71 5.73
N GLU A 139 -4.15 -15.98 5.92
CA GLU A 139 -3.48 -17.15 5.37
C GLU A 139 -3.58 -17.24 3.83
N LYS A 140 -4.49 -16.49 3.21
CA LYS A 140 -4.64 -16.39 1.75
C LYS A 140 -4.19 -15.03 1.20
N GLY A 141 -3.59 -14.18 2.03
CA GLY A 141 -3.07 -12.87 1.61
C GLY A 141 -4.06 -11.72 1.70
N LEU A 142 -5.24 -11.92 2.32
CA LEU A 142 -6.21 -10.84 2.56
C LEU A 142 -6.29 -10.51 4.05
N GLY A 143 -6.01 -9.26 4.39
CA GLY A 143 -6.11 -8.73 5.75
C GLY A 143 -7.56 -8.49 6.19
N PRO A 144 -7.79 -8.31 7.51
CA PRO A 144 -9.11 -8.14 8.10
C PRO A 144 -9.82 -6.84 7.67
N GLY A 145 -9.10 -5.88 7.09
CA GLY A 145 -9.65 -4.66 6.50
C GLY A 145 -10.42 -4.88 5.19
N GLY A 146 -10.28 -6.06 4.57
CA GLY A 146 -10.97 -6.41 3.33
C GLY A 146 -10.61 -5.48 2.17
N ILE A 147 -11.59 -5.14 1.33
CA ILE A 147 -11.41 -4.25 0.18
C ILE A 147 -12.23 -2.98 0.41
N SER A 148 -11.56 -1.84 0.42
CA SER A 148 -12.19 -0.52 0.50
C SER A 148 -12.22 0.14 -0.87
N ILE A 149 -13.38 0.65 -1.26
CA ILE A 149 -13.59 1.25 -2.58
C ILE A 149 -14.10 2.67 -2.41
N LEU A 150 -13.47 3.60 -3.13
CA LEU A 150 -13.87 4.99 -3.23
C LEU A 150 -14.05 5.36 -4.69
N VAL A 151 -15.25 5.80 -5.06
CA VAL A 151 -15.52 6.34 -6.39
C VAL A 151 -15.70 7.85 -6.30
N VAL A 152 -14.96 8.58 -7.12
CA VAL A 152 -15.03 10.05 -7.20
C VAL A 152 -15.52 10.44 -8.59
N LYS A 153 -16.59 11.25 -8.64
CA LYS A 153 -17.15 11.76 -9.90
C LYS A 153 -16.95 13.26 -10.00
N VAL A 154 -16.24 13.70 -11.05
CA VAL A 154 -15.97 15.12 -11.32
C VAL A 154 -16.32 15.45 -12.76
N GLY A 155 -17.34 16.28 -12.96
CA GLY A 155 -17.70 16.76 -14.30
C GLY A 155 -17.97 15.64 -15.31
N GLY A 156 -18.70 14.60 -14.88
CA GLY A 156 -19.08 13.45 -15.68
C GLY A 156 -18.02 12.34 -15.75
N LYS A 157 -16.78 12.59 -15.30
CA LYS A 157 -15.71 11.59 -15.26
C LYS A 157 -15.65 10.90 -13.91
N LYS A 158 -15.50 9.57 -13.90
CA LYS A 158 -15.44 8.75 -12.68
C LYS A 158 -14.06 8.16 -12.48
N SER A 159 -13.51 8.32 -11.28
CA SER A 159 -12.31 7.63 -10.79
C SER A 159 -12.71 6.57 -9.78
N ALA A 160 -12.14 5.36 -9.83
CA ALA A 160 -12.27 4.38 -8.75
C ALA A 160 -10.91 4.12 -8.10
N TYR A 161 -10.85 4.26 -6.78
CA TYR A 161 -9.71 3.89 -5.96
C TYR A 161 -10.06 2.64 -5.17
N VAL A 162 -9.36 1.55 -5.45
CA VAL A 162 -9.56 0.25 -4.81
C VAL A 162 -8.37 0.00 -3.90
N LEU A 163 -8.59 -0.09 -2.60
CA LEU A 163 -7.58 -0.40 -1.61
C LEU A 163 -7.86 -1.79 -1.04
N ILE A 164 -6.94 -2.72 -1.27
CA ILE A 164 -7.04 -4.09 -0.78
C ILE A 164 -6.16 -4.24 0.44
N ASP A 165 -6.72 -4.65 1.58
CA ASP A 165 -5.93 -4.96 2.76
C ASP A 165 -5.15 -6.24 2.51
N GLY A 166 -3.85 -6.10 2.27
CA GLY A 166 -2.97 -7.17 1.84
C GLY A 166 -1.57 -6.62 1.66
N ASN A 167 -0.61 -7.52 1.45
CA ASN A 167 0.74 -7.14 1.05
C ASN A 167 0.87 -7.39 -0.45
N ASN A 168 1.05 -6.32 -1.24
CA ASN A 168 1.31 -6.36 -2.67
C ASN A 168 0.30 -7.19 -3.51
N MET A 169 0.52 -7.26 -4.81
CA MET A 169 -0.41 -7.92 -5.75
C MET A 169 0.36 -8.63 -6.84
N VAL A 170 -0.11 -9.79 -7.30
CA VAL A 170 0.55 -10.50 -8.42
C VAL A 170 0.60 -9.61 -9.68
N SER A 171 1.76 -9.54 -10.33
CA SER A 171 1.95 -8.72 -11.53
C SER A 171 0.89 -9.01 -12.61
N GLY A 172 0.29 -7.94 -13.15
CA GLY A 172 -0.74 -8.02 -14.19
C GLY A 172 -2.18 -8.08 -13.67
N LEU A 173 -2.42 -8.39 -12.39
CA LEU A 173 -3.78 -8.42 -11.84
C LEU A 173 -4.38 -7.01 -11.72
N ARG A 174 -3.57 -6.02 -11.35
CA ARG A 174 -3.96 -4.60 -11.33
C ARG A 174 -4.59 -4.17 -12.66
N GLU A 175 -3.96 -4.50 -13.79
CA GLU A 175 -4.46 -4.15 -15.13
C GLU A 175 -5.79 -4.84 -15.43
N LYS A 176 -5.96 -6.10 -15.04
CA LYS A 176 -7.22 -6.85 -15.19
C LYS A 176 -8.34 -6.18 -14.40
N ILE A 177 -8.10 -5.84 -13.13
CA ILE A 177 -9.06 -5.14 -12.29
C ILE A 177 -9.44 -3.80 -12.93
N LEU A 178 -8.47 -2.94 -13.24
CA LEU A 178 -8.75 -1.64 -13.88
C LEU A 178 -9.45 -1.77 -15.23
N SER A 179 -9.20 -2.84 -15.98
CA SER A 179 -9.92 -3.13 -17.22
C SER A 179 -11.38 -3.46 -16.98
N SER A 180 -11.65 -4.34 -16.02
CA SER A 180 -13.00 -4.74 -15.65
C SER A 180 -13.85 -3.55 -15.15
N LEU A 181 -13.22 -2.57 -14.48
CA LEU A 181 -13.90 -1.37 -13.99
C LEU A 181 -14.31 -0.42 -15.12
N ARG A 182 -13.59 -0.41 -16.25
CA ARG A 182 -13.98 0.41 -17.40
C ARG A 182 -15.33 -0.01 -17.99
N GLU A 183 -15.67 -1.29 -17.89
CA GLU A 183 -16.98 -1.83 -18.31
C GLU A 183 -18.14 -1.22 -17.48
N LEU A 184 -17.86 -0.81 -16.24
CA LEU A 184 -18.81 -0.14 -15.35
C LEU A 184 -18.86 1.39 -15.55
N GLY A 185 -18.18 1.90 -16.59
CA GLY A 185 -18.11 3.33 -16.89
C GLY A 185 -17.23 4.11 -15.90
N VAL A 186 -16.21 3.47 -15.33
CA VAL A 186 -15.10 4.11 -14.63
C VAL A 186 -14.05 4.55 -15.64
N ASP A 187 -13.74 5.84 -15.69
CA ASP A 187 -12.82 6.41 -16.67
C ASP A 187 -11.35 6.25 -16.26
N ASN A 188 -11.08 6.28 -14.95
CA ASN A 188 -9.72 6.24 -14.41
C ASN A 188 -9.70 5.66 -13.00
N GLY A 189 -8.53 5.48 -12.41
CA GLY A 189 -8.44 4.93 -11.06
C GLY A 189 -7.15 4.18 -10.80
N GLU A 190 -7.02 3.68 -9.58
CA GLU A 190 -5.87 2.90 -9.16
C GLU A 190 -6.30 1.78 -8.22
N VAL A 191 -5.57 0.67 -8.28
CA VAL A 191 -5.68 -0.43 -7.33
C VAL A 191 -4.43 -0.42 -6.47
N MET A 192 -4.59 -0.43 -5.16
CA MET A 192 -3.51 -0.28 -4.19
C MET A 192 -3.63 -1.37 -3.13
N THR A 193 -2.52 -1.67 -2.45
CA THR A 193 -2.55 -2.48 -1.23
C THR A 193 -2.17 -1.65 -0.01
N THR A 194 -2.61 -2.09 1.17
CA THR A 194 -2.37 -1.36 2.43
C THR A 194 -0.96 -1.57 2.97
N ASP A 195 -0.36 -2.70 2.63
CA ASP A 195 0.90 -3.20 3.18
C ASP A 195 0.99 -3.05 4.71
N THR A 196 -0.09 -3.43 5.41
CA THR A 196 -0.13 -3.34 6.89
C THR A 196 0.76 -4.38 7.58
N HIS A 197 1.41 -5.27 6.81
CA HIS A 197 2.15 -6.45 7.27
C HIS A 197 1.31 -7.44 8.10
N THR A 198 -0.02 -7.31 8.14
CA THR A 198 -0.91 -8.23 8.88
C THR A 198 -0.88 -9.65 8.31
N VAL A 199 -0.60 -9.77 7.02
CA VAL A 199 -0.52 -11.06 6.31
C VAL A 199 0.91 -11.61 6.24
N ASN A 200 1.91 -10.90 6.78
CA ASN A 200 3.32 -11.27 6.66
C ASN A 200 3.73 -12.32 7.70
N GLY A 201 4.46 -13.34 7.27
CA GLY A 201 5.01 -14.39 8.16
C GLY A 201 3.96 -15.36 8.68
N VAL A 202 2.78 -15.44 8.06
CA VAL A 202 1.66 -16.28 8.49
C VAL A 202 1.60 -17.64 7.77
N VAL A 203 2.37 -17.80 6.69
CA VAL A 203 2.43 -19.05 5.89
C VAL A 203 3.87 -19.44 5.57
N LEU A 204 4.09 -20.73 5.31
CA LEU A 204 5.41 -21.28 4.99
C LEU A 204 5.70 -21.22 3.48
N THR A 205 5.86 -20.01 2.95
CA THR A 205 6.32 -19.75 1.57
C THR A 205 7.68 -19.06 1.56
N GLU A 206 8.32 -18.93 0.40
CA GLU A 206 9.59 -18.20 0.27
C GLU A 206 9.49 -16.76 0.81
N ARG A 207 8.35 -16.09 0.58
CA ARG A 207 8.06 -14.75 1.08
C ARG A 207 7.50 -14.72 2.51
N GLY A 208 6.96 -15.84 3.00
CA GLY A 208 6.22 -15.93 4.25
C GLY A 208 4.78 -15.40 4.17
N TRP A 209 4.30 -15.03 2.98
CA TRP A 209 2.96 -14.51 2.68
C TRP A 209 2.60 -14.72 1.20
N TYR A 210 1.32 -14.51 0.88
CA TYR A 210 0.77 -14.58 -0.48
C TYR A 210 0.36 -13.17 -0.95
N PRO A 211 0.86 -12.67 -2.09
CA PRO A 211 0.35 -11.47 -2.73
C PRO A 211 -1.11 -11.65 -3.10
N VAL A 212 -1.83 -10.52 -3.14
CA VAL A 212 -3.21 -10.52 -3.58
C VAL A 212 -3.30 -11.14 -4.98
N GLY A 213 -4.11 -12.19 -5.09
CA GLY A 213 -4.29 -12.96 -6.33
C GLY A 213 -3.28 -14.09 -6.56
N GLU A 214 -2.40 -14.42 -5.61
CA GLU A 214 -1.56 -15.63 -5.73
C GLU A 214 -2.34 -16.90 -5.39
N VAL A 215 -3.20 -16.84 -4.37
CA VAL A 215 -4.07 -17.94 -3.93
C VAL A 215 -5.54 -17.66 -4.20
N ILE A 216 -5.95 -16.39 -4.09
CA ILE A 216 -7.32 -15.95 -4.35
C ILE A 216 -7.57 -16.00 -5.86
N ASP A 217 -8.70 -16.60 -6.27
CA ASP A 217 -9.08 -16.65 -7.68
C ASP A 217 -9.29 -15.24 -8.25
N HIS A 218 -8.76 -15.00 -9.45
CA HIS A 218 -8.79 -13.67 -10.05
C HIS A 218 -10.21 -13.25 -10.43
N GLU A 219 -11.03 -14.17 -10.94
CA GLU A 219 -12.39 -13.86 -11.37
C GLU A 219 -13.30 -13.61 -10.16
N GLU A 220 -13.16 -14.41 -9.09
CA GLU A 220 -13.84 -14.18 -7.82
C GLU A 220 -13.52 -12.80 -7.26
N LEU A 221 -12.22 -12.48 -7.14
CA LEU A 221 -11.77 -11.18 -6.61
C LEU A 221 -12.25 -10.01 -7.47
N ILE A 222 -12.12 -10.12 -8.79
CA ILE A 222 -12.59 -9.09 -9.73
C ILE A 222 -14.11 -8.92 -9.63
N GLY A 223 -14.87 -10.02 -9.54
CA GLY A 223 -16.32 -9.99 -9.35
C GLY A 223 -16.72 -9.25 -8.07
N CYS A 224 -16.07 -9.54 -6.95
CA CYS A 224 -16.27 -8.84 -5.68
C CYS A 224 -15.97 -7.33 -5.80
N ILE A 225 -14.85 -6.97 -6.44
CA ILE A 225 -14.47 -5.56 -6.65
C ILE A 225 -15.48 -4.84 -7.54
N LYS A 226 -15.94 -5.47 -8.64
CA LYS A 226 -16.98 -4.90 -9.51
C LYS A 226 -18.26 -4.62 -8.73
N GLY A 227 -18.76 -5.60 -7.97
CA GLY A 227 -19.95 -5.42 -7.14
C GLY A 227 -19.78 -4.32 -6.09
N GLY A 228 -18.58 -4.19 -5.50
CA GLY A 228 -18.25 -3.10 -4.60
C GLY A 228 -18.24 -1.73 -5.30
N VAL A 229 -17.69 -1.64 -6.51
CA VAL A 229 -17.70 -0.40 -7.32
C VAL A 229 -19.12 -0.01 -7.73
N GLU A 230 -19.98 -0.97 -8.10
CA GLU A 230 -21.40 -0.71 -8.38
C GLU A 230 -22.13 -0.15 -7.14
N GLN A 231 -21.87 -0.72 -5.96
CA GLN A 231 -22.41 -0.20 -4.70
C GLN A 231 -21.93 1.23 -4.44
N ALA A 232 -20.62 1.51 -4.62
CA ALA A 232 -20.08 2.85 -4.45
C ALA A 232 -20.70 3.84 -5.45
N LEU A 233 -20.88 3.44 -6.71
CA LEU A 233 -21.54 4.24 -7.75
C LEU A 233 -23.00 4.58 -7.39
N SER A 234 -23.73 3.63 -6.79
CA SER A 234 -25.13 3.85 -6.37
C SER A 234 -25.27 4.83 -5.20
N LYS A 235 -24.18 5.09 -4.46
CA LYS A 235 -24.13 5.95 -3.27
C LYS A 235 -23.39 7.28 -3.53
N LEU A 236 -23.26 7.69 -4.79
CA LEU A 236 -22.64 8.97 -5.13
C LEU A 236 -23.44 10.13 -4.53
N GLU A 237 -22.79 10.90 -3.66
CA GLU A 237 -23.36 12.11 -3.06
C GLU A 237 -22.38 13.29 -3.12
N SER A 238 -22.90 14.51 -3.06
CA SER A 238 -22.05 15.71 -3.03
C SER A 238 -21.10 15.67 -1.84
N ALA A 239 -19.82 15.90 -2.08
CA ALA A 239 -18.79 15.73 -1.07
C ALA A 239 -17.88 16.95 -0.92
N GLU A 240 -17.20 17.00 0.22
CA GLU A 240 -16.12 17.93 0.50
C GLU A 240 -14.87 17.18 0.90
N VAL A 241 -13.71 17.80 0.71
CA VAL A 241 -12.39 17.24 1.05
C VAL A 241 -11.66 18.14 2.02
N SER A 242 -11.03 17.53 3.01
CA SER A 242 -10.08 18.16 3.91
C SER A 242 -8.84 17.29 4.00
N TRP A 243 -7.68 17.89 4.21
CA TRP A 243 -6.43 17.17 4.43
C TRP A 243 -5.65 17.86 5.55
N GLY A 244 -4.71 17.14 6.15
CA GLY A 244 -3.80 17.71 7.13
C GLY A 244 -2.71 16.73 7.55
N THR A 245 -1.56 17.27 7.93
CA THR A 245 -0.46 16.50 8.52
C THR A 245 -0.45 16.75 10.02
N TYR A 246 -0.34 15.67 10.79
CA TYR A 246 -0.37 15.72 12.25
C TYR A 246 0.84 14.96 12.80
N THR A 247 1.66 15.67 13.59
CA THR A 247 2.80 15.06 14.27
C THR A 247 2.36 14.55 15.63
N ILE A 248 2.57 13.26 15.89
CA ILE A 248 2.35 12.66 17.21
C ILE A 248 3.69 12.66 17.96
N PRO A 249 3.89 13.55 18.94
CA PRO A 249 5.18 13.67 19.61
C PRO A 249 5.47 12.43 20.44
N ASN A 250 6.73 12.01 20.57
CA ASN A 250 7.14 10.91 21.44
C ASN A 250 6.42 9.57 21.15
N GLY A 251 6.07 9.29 19.89
CA GLY A 251 5.64 7.97 19.47
C GLY A 251 6.78 6.96 19.63
N LYS A 252 6.51 5.81 20.24
CA LYS A 252 7.49 4.73 20.40
C LYS A 252 7.16 3.58 19.46
N VAL A 253 7.97 3.41 18.44
CA VAL A 253 7.92 2.29 17.48
C VAL A 253 9.25 1.56 17.48
N ILE A 254 9.26 0.32 16.99
CA ILE A 254 10.52 -0.39 16.71
C ILE A 254 11.04 0.19 15.39
N GLY A 255 12.18 0.89 15.44
CA GLY A 255 12.84 1.43 14.26
C GLY A 255 13.76 0.41 13.60
N GLU A 256 14.27 0.80 12.43
CA GLU A 256 15.18 0.00 11.61
C GLU A 256 16.41 -0.49 12.41
N GLU A 257 17.02 0.37 13.23
CA GLU A 257 18.17 0.01 14.06
C GLU A 257 17.87 -1.14 15.03
N GLN A 258 16.69 -1.13 15.66
CA GLN A 258 16.29 -2.17 16.59
C GLN A 258 15.98 -3.49 15.85
N VAL A 259 15.36 -3.42 14.67
CA VAL A 259 15.16 -4.61 13.80
C VAL A 259 16.50 -5.19 13.38
N ASN A 260 17.42 -4.36 12.88
CA ASN A 260 18.77 -4.78 12.49
C ASN A 260 19.53 -5.42 13.65
N SER A 261 19.42 -4.85 14.85
CA SER A 261 20.04 -5.42 16.07
C SER A 261 19.49 -6.81 16.40
N LEU A 262 18.19 -7.04 16.23
CA LEU A 262 17.57 -8.36 16.43
C LEU A 262 18.06 -9.38 15.38
N CYS A 263 18.15 -8.99 14.11
CA CYS A 263 18.66 -9.84 13.03
C CYS A 263 20.11 -10.26 13.29
N VAL A 264 20.99 -9.29 13.56
CA VAL A 264 22.41 -9.54 13.88
C VAL A 264 22.56 -10.40 15.14
N GLY A 265 21.72 -10.19 16.15
CA GLY A 265 21.70 -11.01 17.36
C GLY A 265 21.33 -12.46 17.05
N THR A 266 20.30 -12.67 16.24
CA THR A 266 19.80 -13.99 15.82
C THR A 266 20.87 -14.74 15.02
N ASP A 267 21.50 -14.09 14.04
CA ASP A 267 22.57 -14.70 13.24
C ASP A 267 23.75 -15.14 14.11
N LYS A 268 24.15 -14.31 15.08
CA LYS A 268 25.20 -14.65 16.05
C LYS A 268 24.81 -15.85 16.90
N MET A 269 23.55 -15.93 17.36
CA MET A 269 23.05 -17.05 18.14
C MET A 269 23.01 -18.35 17.33
N VAL A 270 22.52 -18.30 16.09
CA VAL A 270 22.48 -19.47 15.19
C VAL A 270 23.90 -19.98 14.93
N LYS A 271 24.83 -19.08 14.61
CA LYS A 271 26.24 -19.43 14.39
C LYS A 271 26.85 -20.11 15.62
N ARG A 272 26.71 -19.48 16.80
CA ARG A 272 27.25 -20.03 18.04
C ARG A 272 26.61 -21.37 18.42
N SER A 273 25.30 -21.53 18.18
CA SER A 273 24.60 -22.79 18.42
C SER A 273 25.10 -23.91 17.52
N LYS A 274 25.39 -23.60 16.25
CA LYS A 274 26.00 -24.55 15.31
C LYS A 274 27.41 -24.97 15.76
N ASP A 275 28.24 -24.02 16.18
CA ASP A 275 29.60 -24.30 16.67
C ASP A 275 29.58 -25.18 17.94
N LEU A 276 28.68 -24.86 18.88
CA LEU A 276 28.46 -25.67 20.08
C LEU A 276 27.94 -27.07 19.75
N ALA A 277 26.96 -27.18 18.85
CA ALA A 277 26.40 -28.47 18.42
C ALA A 277 27.48 -29.38 17.82
N LEU A 278 28.37 -28.83 16.99
CA LEU A 278 29.50 -29.54 16.40
C LEU A 278 30.51 -30.07 17.45
N THR A 279 30.50 -29.50 18.66
CA THR A 279 31.39 -29.91 19.75
C THR A 279 30.68 -30.86 20.73
N ILE A 280 29.45 -30.52 21.13
CA ILE A 280 28.68 -31.26 22.14
C ILE A 280 28.21 -32.61 21.58
N PHE A 281 27.67 -32.67 20.37
CA PHE A 281 27.10 -33.91 19.84
C PHE A 281 28.13 -35.04 19.67
N PRO A 282 29.36 -34.81 19.15
CA PRO A 282 30.37 -35.85 19.10
C PRO A 282 30.83 -36.34 20.48
N ILE A 283 31.01 -35.43 21.43
CA ILE A 283 31.40 -35.78 22.81
C ILE A 283 30.30 -36.61 23.47
N LEU A 284 29.04 -36.18 23.36
CA LEU A 284 27.90 -36.91 23.91
C LEU A 284 27.76 -38.30 23.26
N GLY A 285 27.95 -38.37 21.93
CA GLY A 285 27.93 -39.63 21.18
C GLY A 285 29.03 -40.59 21.60
N LEU A 286 30.25 -40.09 21.86
CA LEU A 286 31.36 -40.89 22.39
C LEU A 286 31.05 -41.42 23.79
N MET A 287 30.54 -40.57 24.68
CA MET A 287 30.19 -40.95 26.06
C MET A 287 29.09 -42.02 26.09
N ILE A 288 28.04 -41.87 25.28
CA ILE A 288 26.96 -42.86 25.16
C ILE A 288 27.51 -44.17 24.60
N SER A 289 28.36 -44.12 23.56
CA SER A 289 28.97 -45.31 22.96
C SER A 289 29.84 -46.09 23.96
N LEU A 290 30.64 -45.38 24.77
CA LEU A 290 31.42 -45.99 25.85
C LEU A 290 30.51 -46.63 26.90
N LEU A 291 29.45 -45.94 27.34
CA LEU A 291 28.54 -46.43 28.36
C LEU A 291 27.79 -47.70 27.90
N VAL A 292 27.41 -47.78 26.63
CA VAL A 292 26.83 -48.99 26.02
C VAL A 292 27.85 -50.12 25.89
N ALA A 293 29.13 -49.83 25.67
CA ALA A 293 30.17 -50.86 25.56
C ALA A 293 30.58 -51.49 26.91
N PHE A 294 30.28 -50.84 28.03
CA PHE A 294 30.60 -51.30 29.40
C PHE A 294 29.38 -51.82 30.19
N VAL A 295 28.21 -51.93 29.54
CA VAL A 295 26.98 -52.59 30.06
C VAL A 295 26.78 -53.91 29.34
#